data_AF-A0A2S5KSW5-F1
#
_entry.id   AF-A0A2S5KSW5-F1
#
_cell.length_a   1.000
_cell.length_b   1.000
_cell.length_c   1.000
_cell.angle_alpha   90.00
_cell.angle_beta   90.00
_cell.angle_gamma   90.00
#
_symmetry.space_group_name_H-M   'P 1'
#
loop_
_entity.id
_entity.type
_entity.pdbx_description
1 polymer ?
#
loop_
_entity_poly.entity_id
_entity_poly.type
_entity_poly.pdbx_seq_one_letter_code
_entity_poly.pdbx_strand_id
1 'polypeptide(L)'
;MNTLEAVPLPDLEWTDEFAWTPVRQQQQITLTGALVVEEAAVQAGRPITLTGDWASRAVVKALYALASVAGATYTLTLGDEQYTVMFRRNDGALSAEPVTALVDPDDSDFYQLTLRLMSV
;
A
#
# COMPACT_ATOMS: atom_id res chain seq x y z
N MET A 1 -9.77 14.11 -3.59
CA MET A 1 -8.80 14.38 -2.50
C MET A 1 -8.41 13.03 -1.92
N ASN A 2 -7.11 12.75 -1.82
CA ASN A 2 -6.65 11.43 -1.39
C ASN A 2 -6.61 11.34 0.15
N THR A 3 -7.14 10.27 0.72
CA THR A 3 -7.17 10.09 2.18
C THR A 3 -7.05 8.62 2.59
N LEU A 4 -6.53 8.36 3.79
CA LEU A 4 -6.60 7.06 4.47
C LEU A 4 -7.26 7.25 5.84
N GLU A 5 -8.46 6.70 6.05
CA GLU A 5 -9.21 6.85 7.30
C GLU A 5 -9.27 8.31 7.79
N ALA A 6 -9.63 9.22 6.87
CA ALA A 6 -9.64 10.68 7.04
C ALA A 6 -8.28 11.38 7.23
N VAL A 7 -7.16 10.65 7.27
CA VAL A 7 -5.82 11.25 7.19
C VAL A 7 -5.58 11.71 5.75
N PRO A 8 -5.32 13.02 5.50
CA PRO A 8 -5.03 13.50 4.15
C PRO A 8 -3.72 12.92 3.64
N LEU A 9 -3.73 12.43 2.40
CA LEU A 9 -2.56 11.95 1.70
C LEU A 9 -2.12 12.98 0.64
N PRO A 10 -0.80 13.15 0.43
CA PRO A 10 -0.29 13.91 -0.70
C PRO A 10 -0.53 13.15 -2.02
N ASP A 11 -0.08 13.70 -3.15
CA ASP A 11 -0.32 13.12 -4.48
C ASP A 11 0.69 12.00 -4.77
N LEU A 12 0.56 10.91 -4.00
CA LEU A 12 1.38 9.72 -4.13
C LEU A 12 1.02 8.92 -5.38
N GLU A 13 2.05 8.41 -6.06
CA GLU A 13 1.95 7.50 -7.20
C GLU A 13 1.73 6.05 -6.76
N TRP A 14 0.79 5.36 -7.40
CA TRP A 14 0.58 3.92 -7.22
C TRP A 14 1.53 3.11 -8.13
N THR A 15 2.70 2.80 -7.60
CA THR A 15 3.79 2.17 -8.37
C THR A 15 3.53 0.73 -8.83
N ASP A 16 2.67 -0.03 -8.16
CA ASP A 16 2.34 -1.41 -8.50
C ASP A 16 0.91 -1.59 -9.06
N GLU A 17 0.28 -0.51 -9.52
CA GLU A 17 -1.12 -0.51 -10.01
C GLU A 17 -1.40 -1.58 -11.07
N PHE A 18 -0.50 -1.68 -12.05
CA PHE A 18 -0.56 -2.62 -13.18
C PHE A 18 0.42 -3.80 -13.06
N ALA A 19 1.23 -3.84 -12.00
CA ALA A 19 2.15 -4.96 -11.75
C ALA A 19 1.42 -6.20 -11.21
N TRP A 20 0.24 -6.01 -10.63
CA TRP A 20 -0.59 -7.09 -10.09
C TRP A 20 -1.62 -7.57 -11.11
N THR A 21 -1.87 -8.89 -11.13
CA THR A 21 -2.91 -9.52 -11.96
C THR A 21 -4.05 -10.08 -11.11
N PRO A 22 -5.32 -9.87 -11.49
CA PRO A 22 -6.47 -10.38 -10.76
C PRO A 22 -6.69 -11.88 -10.91
N VAL A 23 -5.97 -12.53 -11.82
CA VAL A 23 -6.03 -13.97 -12.06
C VAL A 23 -4.68 -14.58 -11.70
N ARG A 24 -4.72 -15.70 -10.99
CA ARG A 24 -3.57 -16.58 -10.78
C ARG A 24 -3.72 -17.81 -11.66
N GLN A 25 -2.61 -18.26 -12.21
CA GLN A 25 -2.53 -19.41 -13.08
C GLN A 25 -1.45 -20.37 -12.56
N GLN A 26 -1.78 -21.65 -12.48
CA GLN A 26 -0.83 -22.74 -12.26
C GLN A 26 -0.83 -23.63 -13.50
N GLN A 27 0.36 -24.08 -13.91
CA GLN A 27 0.53 -24.94 -15.08
C GLN A 27 1.32 -26.19 -14.69
N GLN A 28 0.90 -27.33 -15.23
CA GLN A 28 1.59 -28.62 -15.04
C GLN A 28 1.59 -29.40 -16.35
N ILE A 29 2.73 -29.98 -16.69
CA ILE A 29 2.82 -31.02 -17.72
C ILE A 29 2.70 -32.39 -17.04
N THR A 30 1.76 -33.19 -17.49
CA THR A 30 1.50 -34.54 -16.96
C THR A 30 2.55 -35.56 -17.46
N LEU A 31 2.59 -36.76 -16.88
CA LEU A 31 3.48 -37.84 -17.33
C LEU A 31 3.27 -38.22 -18.82
N THR A 32 2.07 -38.03 -19.35
CA THR A 32 1.74 -38.28 -20.76
C THR A 32 2.04 -37.09 -21.68
N GLY A 33 2.50 -35.96 -21.14
CA GLY A 33 2.82 -34.74 -21.88
C GLY A 33 1.65 -33.77 -22.08
N ALA A 34 0.46 -34.05 -21.52
CA ALA A 34 -0.66 -33.11 -21.57
C ALA A 34 -0.42 -31.90 -20.64
N LEU A 35 -0.76 -30.70 -21.12
CA LEU A 35 -0.76 -29.46 -20.34
C LEU A 35 -2.07 -29.32 -19.57
N VAL A 36 -1.95 -29.17 -18.25
CA VAL A 36 -3.04 -28.80 -17.34
C VAL A 36 -2.81 -27.36 -16.91
N VAL A 37 -3.86 -26.54 -17.05
CA VAL A 37 -3.87 -25.13 -16.65
C VAL A 37 -5.00 -24.94 -15.65
N GLU A 38 -4.66 -24.46 -14.46
CA GLU A 38 -5.61 -24.11 -13.40
C GLU A 38 -5.59 -22.60 -13.20
N GLU A 39 -6.75 -21.95 -13.29
CA GLU A 39 -6.90 -20.51 -13.15
C GLU A 39 -8.00 -20.16 -12.16
N ALA A 40 -7.75 -19.12 -11.36
CA ALA A 40 -8.73 -18.58 -10.44
C ALA A 40 -8.55 -17.08 -10.22
N ALA A 41 -9.67 -16.40 -9.96
CA ALA A 41 -9.68 -15.00 -9.55
C ALA A 41 -9.17 -14.87 -8.10
N VAL A 42 -8.22 -13.95 -7.89
CA VAL A 42 -7.72 -13.57 -6.57
C VAL A 42 -8.82 -12.80 -5.84
N GLN A 43 -9.18 -13.28 -4.64
CA GLN A 43 -10.29 -12.68 -3.87
C GLN A 43 -9.86 -11.44 -3.08
N ALA A 44 -8.61 -11.40 -2.60
CA ALA A 44 -8.08 -10.31 -1.79
C ALA A 44 -6.55 -10.24 -1.90
N GLY A 45 -5.95 -9.18 -1.38
CA GLY A 45 -4.51 -9.01 -1.32
C GLY A 45 -3.90 -8.34 -2.55
N ARG A 46 -4.66 -7.53 -3.31
CA ARG A 46 -4.06 -6.66 -4.34
C ARG A 46 -3.13 -5.67 -3.63
N PRO A 47 -1.82 -5.67 -3.92
CA PRO A 47 -0.89 -4.74 -3.30
C PRO A 47 -1.17 -3.32 -3.83
N ILE A 48 -1.06 -2.36 -2.92
CA ILE A 48 -1.14 -0.93 -3.21
C ILE A 48 0.10 -0.29 -2.57
N THR A 49 1.10 0.06 -3.38
CA THR A 49 2.31 0.78 -2.97
C THR A 49 2.22 2.23 -3.43
N LEU A 50 2.03 3.15 -2.48
CA LEU A 50 1.96 4.58 -2.72
C LEU A 50 3.27 5.26 -2.33
N THR A 51 3.90 5.99 -3.25
CA THR A 51 5.18 6.69 -3.00
C THR A 51 5.34 7.90 -3.94
N GLY A 52 6.47 8.60 -3.85
CA GLY A 52 6.84 9.64 -4.83
C GLY A 52 6.56 11.07 -4.41
N ASP A 53 5.99 11.29 -3.21
CA ASP A 53 5.74 12.62 -2.65
C ASP A 53 6.10 12.69 -1.16
N TRP A 54 6.04 13.89 -0.59
CA TRP A 54 6.39 14.18 0.78
C TRP A 54 5.15 14.41 1.64
N ALA A 55 5.23 13.97 2.89
CA ALA A 55 4.23 14.24 3.90
C ALA A 55 4.86 14.94 5.10
N SER A 56 4.10 15.79 5.79
CA SER A 56 4.56 16.37 7.05
C SER A 56 4.69 15.28 8.11
N ARG A 57 5.58 15.48 9.09
CA ARG A 57 5.77 14.56 10.20
C ARG A 57 4.49 14.30 10.98
N ALA A 58 3.61 15.29 11.11
CA ALA A 58 2.28 15.12 11.69
C ALA A 58 1.46 14.05 10.96
N VAL A 59 1.42 14.10 9.62
CA VAL A 59 0.73 13.10 8.79
C VAL A 59 1.39 11.73 8.93
N VAL A 60 2.72 11.67 8.90
CA VAL A 60 3.48 10.42 9.11
C VAL A 60 3.13 9.78 10.46
N LYS A 61 3.07 10.58 11.54
CA LYS A 61 2.69 10.10 12.89
C LYS A 61 1.27 9.54 12.91
N ALA A 62 0.33 10.21 12.24
CA ALA A 62 -1.05 9.71 12.13
C ALA A 62 -1.11 8.38 11.38
N LEU A 63 -0.43 8.25 10.24
CA LEU A 63 -0.35 7.01 9.47
C LEU A 63 0.33 5.88 10.26
N TYR A 64 1.37 6.22 11.03
CA TYR A 64 2.06 5.26 11.90
C TYR A 64 1.15 4.73 13.02
N ALA A 65 0.32 5.59 13.59
CA ALA A 65 -0.67 5.19 14.59
C ALA A 65 -1.69 4.20 13.99
N LEU A 66 -2.18 4.45 12.76
CA LEU A 66 -3.05 3.50 12.05
C LEU A 66 -2.32 2.17 11.77
N ALA A 67 -1.08 2.21 11.31
CA ALA A 67 -0.28 1.01 11.04
C ALA A 67 -0.07 0.14 12.31
N SER A 68 -0.11 0.75 13.49
CA SER A 68 0.11 0.10 14.79
C SER A 68 -1.11 -0.68 15.31
N VAL A 69 -2.29 -0.56 14.68
CA VAL A 69 -3.49 -1.31 15.10
C VAL A 69 -3.55 -2.67 14.41
N ALA A 70 -3.47 -3.75 15.18
CA ALA A 70 -3.52 -5.12 14.66
C ALA A 70 -4.92 -5.47 14.14
N GLY A 71 -4.98 -6.15 12.98
CA GLY A 71 -6.22 -6.63 12.37
C GLY A 71 -7.17 -5.55 11.84
N ALA A 72 -6.78 -4.27 11.91
CA ALA A 72 -7.60 -3.18 11.41
C ALA A 72 -7.59 -3.10 9.88
N THR A 73 -8.76 -2.78 9.35
CA THR A 73 -9.01 -2.41 7.96
C THR A 73 -9.40 -0.95 7.89
N TYR A 74 -9.03 -0.27 6.80
CA TYR A 74 -9.22 1.16 6.61
C TYR A 74 -9.83 1.44 5.25
N THR A 75 -10.45 2.60 5.11
CA THR A 75 -10.88 3.10 3.81
C THR A 75 -9.79 4.00 3.22
N LEU A 76 -9.20 3.57 2.10
CA LEU A 76 -8.32 4.37 1.27
C LEU A 76 -9.15 5.01 0.15
N THR A 77 -9.04 6.32 -0.01
CA THR A 77 -9.63 7.07 -1.14
C THR A 77 -8.50 7.60 -2.02
N LEU A 78 -8.52 7.26 -3.31
CA LEU A 78 -7.61 7.77 -4.33
C LEU A 78 -8.45 8.38 -5.47
N GLY A 79 -8.40 9.70 -5.63
CA GLY A 79 -9.28 10.40 -6.56
C GLY A 79 -10.76 10.18 -6.20
N ASP A 80 -11.48 9.51 -7.10
CA ASP A 80 -12.90 9.15 -6.95
C ASP A 80 -13.11 7.68 -6.53
N GLU A 81 -12.03 6.90 -6.42
CA GLU A 81 -12.09 5.48 -6.09
C GLU A 81 -11.85 5.22 -4.60
N GLN A 82 -12.54 4.22 -4.06
CA GLN A 82 -12.40 3.78 -2.68
C GLN A 82 -12.01 2.31 -2.60
N TYR A 83 -11.08 2.02 -1.70
CA TYR A 83 -10.53 0.71 -1.45
C TYR A 83 -10.65 0.38 0.04
N THR A 84 -11.13 -0.82 0.36
CA THR A 84 -10.98 -1.38 1.70
C THR A 84 -9.61 -2.03 1.77
N VAL A 85 -8.76 -1.53 2.67
CA VAL A 85 -7.34 -1.89 2.70
C VAL A 85 -6.88 -2.25 4.11
N MET A 86 -5.75 -2.95 4.18
CA MET A 86 -4.98 -3.08 5.39
C MET A 86 -3.48 -2.89 5.10
N PHE A 87 -2.70 -2.56 6.11
CA PHE A 87 -1.25 -2.43 5.94
C PHE A 87 -0.55 -3.76 5.67
N ARG A 88 0.32 -3.79 4.66
CA ARG A 88 1.25 -4.90 4.37
C ARG A 88 2.42 -4.85 5.33
N ARG A 89 2.25 -5.47 6.50
CA ARG A 89 3.23 -5.42 7.60
C ARG A 89 4.51 -6.18 7.30
N ASN A 90 4.44 -7.29 6.56
CA ASN A 90 5.61 -8.09 6.21
C ASN A 90 6.57 -7.36 5.26
N ASP A 91 6.06 -6.42 4.46
CA ASP A 91 6.85 -5.63 3.49
C ASP A 91 7.33 -4.29 4.08
N GLY A 92 7.02 -4.01 5.36
CA GLY A 92 7.19 -2.70 5.98
C GLY A 92 6.03 -1.76 5.65
N ALA A 93 5.03 -1.72 6.54
CA ALA A 93 3.77 -1.00 6.37
C ALA A 93 3.92 0.47 5.91
N LEU A 94 4.94 1.16 6.41
CA LEU A 94 5.25 2.55 6.12
C LEU A 94 6.76 2.75 6.16
N SER A 95 7.28 3.52 5.20
CA SER A 95 8.62 4.11 5.23
C SER A 95 8.48 5.62 5.22
N ALA A 96 9.25 6.30 6.08
CA ALA A 96 9.30 7.75 6.12
C ALA A 96 10.75 8.19 6.38
N GLU A 97 11.37 8.79 5.37
CA GLU A 97 12.75 9.29 5.45
C GLU A 97 12.74 10.82 5.41
N PRO A 98 13.42 11.51 6.33
CA PRO A 98 13.41 12.97 6.36
C PRO A 98 14.08 13.53 5.10
N VAL A 99 13.45 14.53 4.46
CA VAL A 99 13.94 15.11 3.20
C VAL A 99 15.25 15.87 3.39
N THR A 100 15.46 16.40 4.59
CA THR A 100 16.72 17.04 5.02
C THR A 100 17.20 16.41 6.32
N ALA A 101 18.49 16.55 6.64
CA ALA A 101 19.00 16.11 7.92
C ALA A 101 18.42 16.99 9.04
N LEU A 102 17.67 16.37 9.96
CA LEU A 102 17.02 17.04 11.08
C LEU A 102 17.60 16.53 12.39
N VAL A 103 17.92 17.46 13.30
CA VAL A 103 18.42 17.13 14.66
C VAL A 103 17.27 17.11 15.67
N ASP A 104 16.30 18.01 15.51
CA ASP A 104 15.09 18.09 16.33
C ASP A 104 13.88 18.31 15.41
N PRO A 105 13.26 17.23 14.91
CA PRO A 105 12.22 17.34 13.90
C PRO A 105 10.88 17.78 14.50
N ASP A 106 10.32 18.85 13.92
CA ASP A 106 9.00 19.37 14.24
C ASP A 106 7.89 18.69 13.40
N ASP A 107 6.64 18.94 13.77
CA ASP A 107 5.49 18.27 13.13
C ASP A 107 5.19 18.76 11.70
N SER A 108 5.80 19.88 11.27
CA SER A 108 5.72 20.45 9.92
C SER A 108 6.85 19.99 8.99
N ASP A 109 7.91 19.38 9.52
CA ASP A 109 9.01 18.84 8.73
C ASP A 109 8.54 17.77 7.74
N PHE A 110 9.16 17.75 6.56
CA PHE A 110 8.79 16.86 5.46
C PHE A 110 9.60 15.57 5.43
N TYR A 111 8.88 14.48 5.17
CA TYR A 111 9.41 13.14 5.01
C TYR A 111 8.98 12.56 3.65
N GLN A 112 9.91 11.95 2.93
CA GLN A 112 9.60 11.13 1.78
C GLN A 112 8.81 9.91 2.24
N LEU A 113 7.56 9.81 1.76
CA LEU A 113 6.60 8.82 2.24
C LEU A 113 6.51 7.66 1.27
N THR A 114 6.58 6.45 1.80
CA THR A 114 6.15 5.23 1.10
C THR A 114 5.16 4.47 1.97
N LEU A 115 3.97 4.22 1.45
CA LEU A 115 2.90 3.50 2.12
C LEU A 115 2.66 2.15 1.43
N ARG A 116 2.63 1.07 2.20
CA ARG A 116 2.42 -0.29 1.68
C ARG A 116 1.13 -0.88 2.24
N LEU A 117 0.12 -0.94 1.39
CA LEU A 117 -1.22 -1.43 1.69
C LEU A 117 -1.57 -2.63 0.81
N MET A 118 -2.63 -3.35 1.17
CA MET A 118 -3.25 -4.35 0.32
C MET A 118 -4.76 -4.33 0.46
N SER A 119 -5.49 -4.66 -0.60
CA SER A 119 -6.94 -4.83 -0.55
C SER A 119 -7.33 -6.03 0.31
N VAL A 120 -8.46 -5.93 0.99
CA VAL A 120 -9.05 -7.02 1.80
C VAL A 120 -10.45 -7.38 1.33
#